data_AF-B5SY31-F1
#
_entry.id   AF-B5SY31-F1
#
_cell.length_a   1.000
_cell.length_b   1.000
_cell.length_c   1.000
_cell.angle_alpha   90.00
_cell.angle_beta   90.00
_cell.angle_gamma   90.00
#
_symmetry.space_group_name_H-M   'P 1'
#
loop_
_entity.id
_entity.type
_entity.pdbx_description
1 polymer ?
#
loop_
_entity_poly.entity_id
_entity_poly.type
_entity_poly.pdbx_seq_one_letter_code
_entity_poly.pdbx_strand_id
1 'polypeptide(L)' 'MGVAFTWVMALACAAPPLVGWSRYIPEGMQCSCGIDYYTLKPEV' A
#
# COMPACT_ATOMS: atom_id res chain seq x y z
N MET A 1 -5.13 19.15 -16.33
CA MET A 1 -3.94 18.26 -16.29
C MET A 1 -3.51 17.90 -14.86
N GLY A 2 -3.60 18.81 -13.87
CA GLY A 2 -3.22 18.52 -12.47
C GLY A 2 -3.94 17.31 -11.84
N VAL A 3 -5.25 17.15 -12.08
CA VAL A 3 -6.02 16.00 -11.55
C VAL A 3 -5.45 14.66 -12.05
N ALA A 4 -5.14 14.55 -13.34
CA ALA A 4 -4.56 13.32 -13.88
C ALA A 4 -3.21 13.00 -13.21
N PHE A 5 -2.36 14.03 -13.01
CA PHE A 5 -1.08 13.85 -12.33
C PHE A 5 -1.26 13.39 -10.87
N THR A 6 -2.19 13.97 -10.11
CA THR A 6 -2.44 13.56 -8.72
C THR A 6 -2.90 12.11 -8.63
N TRP A 7 -3.76 11.66 -9.56
CA TRP A 7 -4.20 10.26 -9.62
C TRP A 7 -3.07 9.30 -9.98
N VAL A 8 -2.20 9.68 -10.93
CA VAL A 8 -1.01 8.87 -11.26
C VAL A 8 -0.10 8.71 -10.04
N MET A 9 0.15 9.80 -9.30
CA MET A 9 0.95 9.75 -8.08
C MET A 9 0.29 8.94 -6.95
N ALA A 10 -1.05 9.01 -6.82
CA ALA A 10 -1.78 8.19 -5.87
C ALA A 10 -1.68 6.69 -6.20
N LEU A 11 -1.84 6.32 -7.47
CA LEU A 11 -1.69 4.94 -7.93
C LEU A 11 -0.28 4.41 -7.77
N ALA A 12 0.74 5.25 -7.94
CA ALA A 12 2.13 4.87 -7.70
C ALA A 12 2.41 4.41 -6.25
N CYS A 13 1.57 4.79 -5.28
CA CYS A 13 1.65 4.34 -3.89
C CYS A 13 0.70 3.17 -3.57
N ALA A 14 -0.54 3.22 -4.05
CA ALA A 14 -1.58 2.24 -3.68
C ALA A 14 -1.58 0.96 -4.54
N ALA A 15 -1.10 1.02 -5.79
CA ALA A 15 -1.08 -0.14 -6.68
C ALA A 15 0.07 -1.14 -6.39
N PRO A 16 1.30 -0.74 -6.01
CA PRO A 16 2.39 -1.68 -5.77
C PRO A 16 2.05 -2.81 -4.77
N PRO A 17 1.41 -2.55 -3.61
CA PRO A 17 1.06 -3.61 -2.67
C PRO A 17 0.01 -4.60 -3.20
N LEU A 18 -0.74 -4.24 -4.26
CA LEU A 18 -1.70 -5.13 -4.93
C LEU A 18 -1.01 -6.08 -5.92
N VAL A 19 0.17 -5.71 -6.42
CA VAL A 19 0.94 -6.48 -7.41
C VAL A 19 2.16 -7.18 -6.81
N GLY A 20 2.22 -7.27 -5.47
CA GLY A 20 3.27 -7.99 -4.73
C GLY A 20 4.51 -7.17 -4.41
N TRP A 21 4.51 -5.86 -4.69
CA TRP A 21 5.56 -4.97 -4.21
C TRP A 21 5.08 -4.29 -2.92
N SER A 22 5.46 -4.88 -1.78
CA SER A 22 4.79 -4.72 -0.47
C SER A 22 3.45 -5.48 -0.39
N ARG A 23 2.73 -5.34 0.73
CA ARG A 23 1.46 -6.02 1.01
C ARG A 23 0.54 -5.18 1.91
N TYR A 24 -0.76 -5.41 1.77
CA TYR A 24 -1.76 -4.90 2.71
C TYR A 24 -1.97 -5.89 3.85
N ILE A 25 -1.83 -5.42 5.08
CA ILE A 25 -2.00 -6.23 6.30
C ILE A 25 -2.99 -5.55 7.26
N PRO A 26 -3.67 -6.32 8.12
CA PRO A 26 -4.44 -5.76 9.22
C PRO A 26 -3.51 -5.06 10.23
N GLU A 27 -3.77 -3.79 10.49
CA GLU A 27 -2.96 -2.93 11.35
C GLU A 27 -3.63 -2.67 12.71
N GLY A 28 -2.82 -2.38 13.74
CA GLY A 28 -3.31 -2.04 15.08
C GLY A 28 -4.17 -3.14 15.72
N MET A 29 -5.42 -2.84 16.06
CA MET A 29 -6.41 -3.81 16.58
C MET A 29 -6.93 -4.78 15.51
N GLN A 30 -6.33 -4.80 14.33
CA GLN A 30 -6.67 -5.70 13.22
C GLN A 30 -8.05 -5.44 12.60
N CYS A 31 -8.67 -4.32 12.94
CA CYS A 31 -9.96 -3.90 12.38
C CYS A 31 -9.82 -3.06 11.09
N SER A 32 -8.60 -2.63 10.76
CA SER A 32 -8.28 -1.80 9.59
C SER A 32 -7.13 -2.43 8.80
N CYS A 33 -7.10 -2.25 7.49
CA CYS A 33 -5.99 -2.72 6.64
C CYS A 33 -5.18 -1.54 6.12
N GLY A 34 -3.86 -1.66 6.22
CA GLY A 34 -2.90 -0.65 5.78
C GLY A 34 -1.69 -1.28 5.10
N ILE A 35 -0.77 -0.44 4.62
CA ILE A 35 0.51 -0.91 4.04
C ILE A 35 1.39 -1.47 5.16
N ASP A 36 2.09 -2.56 4.88
CA ASP A 36 3.09 -3.11 5.79
C ASP A 36 4.38 -2.28 5.80
N TYR A 37 4.50 -1.34 6.74
CA TYR A 37 5.70 -0.52 6.96
C TYR A 37 6.53 -0.96 8.18
N TYR A 38 6.03 -1.88 9.01
CA TYR A 38 6.68 -2.30 10.26
C TYR A 38 7.29 -3.71 10.20
N THR A 39 6.92 -4.54 9.24
CA THR A 39 7.48 -5.90 9.12
C THR A 39 8.76 -5.89 8.28
N LEU A 40 9.88 -6.25 8.92
CA LEU A 40 11.21 -6.23 8.27
C LEU A 40 11.43 -7.38 7.26
N LYS A 41 10.74 -8.51 7.46
CA LYS A 41 10.81 -9.71 6.60
C LYS A 41 9.40 -10.21 6.32
N PRO A 42 8.70 -9.62 5.34
CA PRO A 42 7.40 -10.14 4.95
C PRO A 42 7.59 -11.50 4.26
N GLU A 43 6.90 -12.53 4.75
CA GLU A 43 6.62 -13.71 3.92
C GLU A 43 5.62 -13.28 2.83
N VAL A 44 5.99 -13.62 1.59
CA VAL A 44 5.25 -13.27 0.36
C VAL A 44 4.30 -14.40 0.02
#